data_AF-A0A0D0DJI7-F1
#
_entry.id   AF-A0A0D0DJI7-F1
#
_cell.length_a   1.000
_cell.length_b   1.000
_cell.length_c   1.000
_cell.angle_alpha   90.00
_cell.angle_beta   90.00
_cell.angle_gamma   90.00
#
_symmetry.space_group_name_H-M   'P 1'
#
loop_
_entity.id
_entity.type
_entity.pdbx_description
1 polymer ?
#
loop_
_entity_poly.entity_id
_entity_poly.type
_entity_poly.pdbx_seq_one_letter_code
_entity_poly.pdbx_strand_id
1 'polypeptide(L)'
;SIFEDTGVHPDGISIPWIHSLQHYHEMVQLFGAPNGISSSIVESKHICEVKKLWRKSNKHNALGQMLVTNQHLDKLAWYRADCLAKGECQYVSLIFVNL
;
A
#
# COMPACT_ATOMS: atom_id res chain seq x y z
N SER A 1 -7.42 8.09 28.35
CA SER A 1 -8.20 6.89 27.90
C SER A 1 -8.94 6.34 29.11
N ILE A 2 -10.17 5.81 28.99
CA ILE A 2 -10.88 5.21 30.14
C ILE A 2 -10.01 4.24 30.93
N PHE A 3 -9.08 3.54 30.26
CA PHE A 3 -8.14 2.60 30.87
C PHE A 3 -6.97 3.25 31.64
N GLU A 4 -6.57 4.47 31.26
CA GLU A 4 -5.61 5.30 32.02
C GLU A 4 -6.33 5.98 33.19
N ASP A 5 -7.54 6.48 32.96
CA ASP A 5 -8.37 7.15 33.96
C ASP A 5 -8.83 6.19 35.07
N THR A 6 -8.98 4.90 34.76
CA THR A 6 -9.29 3.83 35.73
C THR A 6 -8.04 3.16 36.31
N GLY A 7 -6.83 3.58 35.91
CA GLY A 7 -5.57 3.06 36.44
C GLY A 7 -5.25 1.60 36.07
N VAL A 8 -5.98 1.01 35.12
CA VAL A 8 -5.80 -0.39 34.70
C VAL A 8 -4.49 -0.58 33.92
N HIS A 9 -4.07 0.45 33.19
CA HIS A 9 -2.77 0.46 32.51
C HIS A 9 -2.18 1.89 32.49
N PRO A 10 -1.43 2.29 33.53
CA PRO A 10 -0.92 3.67 33.68
C PRO A 10 0.07 4.07 32.59
N ASP A 11 0.79 3.10 32.01
CA ASP A 11 1.80 3.34 30.96
C ASP A 11 1.22 3.33 29.53
N GLY A 12 -0.12 3.30 29.41
CA GLY A 12 -0.82 3.27 28.12
C GLY A 12 -0.79 1.90 27.41
N ILE A 13 -1.84 1.60 26.66
CA ILE A 13 -1.99 0.30 25.98
C ILE A 13 -1.36 0.39 24.58
N SER A 14 -0.18 -0.22 24.39
CA SER A 14 0.56 -0.24 23.11
C SER A 14 0.15 -1.39 22.18
N ILE A 15 -1.10 -1.86 22.28
CA ILE A 15 -1.59 -2.93 21.41
C ILE A 15 -1.67 -2.37 19.98
N PRO A 16 -0.96 -2.97 19.01
CA PRO A 16 -0.87 -2.44 17.63
C PRO A 16 -2.24 -2.18 16.99
N TRP A 17 -3.24 -3.00 17.33
CA TRP A 17 -4.58 -2.90 16.79
C TRP A 17 -5.38 -1.73 17.37
N ILE A 18 -5.18 -1.38 18.65
CA ILE A 18 -5.82 -0.23 19.31
C ILE A 18 -5.11 1.06 18.92
N HIS A 19 -3.79 1.03 18.75
CA HIS A 19 -3.00 2.19 18.30
C HIS A 19 -3.42 2.67 16.90
N SER A 20 -3.72 1.74 15.98
CA SER A 20 -4.24 2.11 14.65
C SER A 20 -5.62 2.77 14.69
N LEU A 21 -6.43 2.56 15.75
CA LEU A 21 -7.73 3.21 15.91
C LEU A 21 -7.59 4.69 16.30
N GLN A 22 -6.49 5.08 16.94
CA GLN A 22 -6.23 6.49 17.28
C GLN A 22 -6.09 7.36 16.01
N HIS A 23 -5.49 6.81 14.96
CA HIS A 23 -5.34 7.48 13.66
C HIS A 23 -6.57 7.34 12.76
N TYR A 24 -7.62 6.64 13.20
CA TYR A 24 -8.79 6.38 12.35
C TYR A 24 -9.53 7.67 11.98
N HIS A 25 -9.64 8.61 12.92
CA HIS A 25 -10.30 9.88 12.67
C HIS A 25 -9.54 10.74 11.64
N GLU A 26 -8.22 10.84 11.77
CA GLU A 26 -7.36 11.55 10.81
C GLU A 26 -7.42 10.89 9.42
N MET A 27 -7.41 9.56 9.36
CA MET A 27 -7.52 8.82 8.11
C MET A 27 -8.89 9.04 7.44
N VAL A 28 -9.97 9.12 8.21
CA VAL A 28 -11.31 9.46 7.68
C VAL A 28 -11.36 10.90 7.16
N GLN A 29 -10.72 11.85 7.83
CA GLN A 29 -10.70 13.25 7.41
C GLN A 29 -9.83 13.49 6.17
N LEU A 30 -8.64 12.90 6.12
CA LEU A 30 -7.68 13.08 5.02
C LEU A 30 -8.09 12.32 3.77
N PHE A 31 -8.74 11.18 3.93
CA PHE A 31 -9.00 10.24 2.83
C PHE A 31 -10.49 9.98 2.59
N GLY A 32 -11.39 10.57 3.38
CA GLY A 32 -12.81 10.69 3.06
C GLY A 32 -13.63 9.40 3.12
N ALA A 33 -13.13 8.34 3.77
CA ALA A 33 -13.86 7.08 3.83
C ALA A 33 -13.95 6.53 5.26
N PRO A 34 -15.16 6.37 5.84
CA PRO A 34 -15.35 5.72 7.14
C PRO A 34 -14.96 4.23 7.15
N ASN A 35 -14.65 3.63 6.00
CA ASN A 35 -14.39 2.20 5.82
C ASN A 35 -13.72 1.86 4.46
N GLY A 36 -13.11 2.82 3.77
CA GLY A 36 -12.69 2.65 2.37
C GLY A 36 -11.20 2.80 2.06
N ILE A 37 -10.39 3.32 2.99
CA ILE A 37 -8.92 3.35 2.81
C ILE A 37 -8.29 2.91 4.12
N SER A 38 -8.26 1.60 4.35
CA SER A 38 -7.50 1.02 5.45
C SER A 38 -6.02 1.31 5.26
N SER A 39 -5.27 1.42 6.37
CA SER A 39 -3.81 1.41 6.34
C SER A 39 -3.25 0.26 5.50
N SER A 40 -3.98 -0.86 5.41
CA SER A 40 -3.63 -1.99 4.55
C SER A 40 -3.64 -1.69 3.05
N ILE A 41 -4.43 -0.75 2.52
CA ILE A 41 -4.41 -0.37 1.10
C ILE A 41 -3.13 0.39 0.78
N VAL A 42 -2.79 1.39 1.61
CA VAL A 42 -1.55 2.16 1.47
C VAL A 42 -0.33 1.28 1.72
N GLU A 43 -0.38 0.42 2.72
CA GLU A 43 0.70 -0.54 3.02
C GLU A 43 0.86 -1.56 1.90
N SER A 44 -0.22 -2.05 1.30
CA SER A 44 -0.17 -2.97 0.16
C SER A 44 0.46 -2.30 -1.06
N LYS A 45 0.11 -1.04 -1.32
CA LYS A 45 0.74 -0.23 -2.38
C LYS A 45 2.22 0.02 -2.09
N HIS A 46 2.56 0.37 -0.85
CA HIS A 46 3.94 0.53 -0.38
C HIS A 46 4.77 -0.77 -0.48
N ILE A 47 4.18 -1.93 -0.22
CA ILE A 47 4.83 -3.23 -0.45
C ILE A 47 5.21 -3.38 -1.92
N CYS A 48 4.29 -3.07 -2.84
CA CYS A 48 4.50 -3.24 -4.26
C CYS A 48 5.48 -2.22 -4.85
N GLU A 49 5.28 -0.93 -4.57
CA GLU A 49 6.00 0.20 -5.18
C GLU A 49 7.31 0.56 -4.48
N VAL A 50 7.53 0.04 -3.27
CA VAL A 50 8.74 0.35 -2.49
C VAL A 50 9.44 -0.93 -2.05
N LYS A 51 8.80 -1.79 -1.24
CA LYS A 51 9.50 -2.94 -0.65
C LYS A 51 9.96 -3.96 -1.70
N LYS A 52 9.13 -4.31 -2.67
CA LYS A 52 9.50 -5.25 -3.75
C LYS A 52 10.60 -4.67 -4.64
N LEU A 53 10.47 -3.41 -5.09
CA LEU A 53 11.49 -2.78 -5.94
C LEU A 53 12.81 -2.57 -5.22
N TRP A 54 12.78 -2.23 -3.94
CA TRP A 54 13.98 -2.17 -3.11
C TRP A 54 14.73 -3.51 -3.13
N ARG A 55 14.01 -4.63 -2.96
CA ARG A 55 14.60 -5.98 -3.01
C ARG A 55 15.14 -6.34 -4.40
N LYS A 56 14.52 -5.82 -5.47
CA LYS A 56 14.92 -6.06 -6.87
C LYS A 56 16.06 -5.15 -7.34
N SER A 57 16.22 -4.00 -6.72
CA SER A 57 17.30 -3.05 -7.04
C SER A 57 18.67 -3.61 -6.66
N ASN A 58 19.72 -3.11 -7.31
CA ASN A 58 21.09 -3.44 -6.92
C ASN A 58 21.58 -2.66 -5.68
N LYS A 59 20.71 -1.88 -5.03
CA LYS A 59 20.96 -1.03 -3.85
C LYS A 59 21.94 0.13 -4.06
N HIS A 60 22.54 0.28 -5.23
CA HIS A 60 23.40 1.41 -5.59
C HIS A 60 22.58 2.45 -6.36
N ASN A 61 22.39 3.66 -5.79
CA ASN A 61 21.47 4.66 -6.36
C ASN A 61 20.06 4.10 -6.62
N ALA A 62 19.57 3.30 -5.66
CA ALA A 62 18.35 2.50 -5.80
C ALA A 62 17.09 3.33 -6.09
N LEU A 63 16.98 4.55 -5.54
CA LEU A 63 15.80 5.40 -5.72
C LEU A 63 15.52 5.67 -7.20
N GLY A 64 16.54 6.00 -7.99
CA GLY A 64 16.38 6.23 -9.42
C GLY A 64 15.92 4.98 -10.17
N GLN A 65 16.46 3.81 -9.82
CA GLN A 65 16.07 2.54 -10.42
C GLN A 65 14.63 2.16 -10.06
N MET A 66 14.23 2.38 -8.80
CA MET A 66 12.88 2.14 -8.32
C MET A 66 11.87 3.04 -9.05
N LEU A 67 12.18 4.33 -9.20
CA LEU A 67 11.33 5.29 -9.93
C LEU A 67 11.14 4.91 -11.40
N VAL A 68 12.23 4.59 -12.11
CA VAL A 68 12.17 4.16 -13.52
C VAL A 68 11.36 2.87 -13.66
N THR A 69 11.54 1.93 -12.74
CA THR A 69 10.82 0.65 -12.79
C THR A 69 9.33 0.84 -12.46
N ASN A 70 8.97 1.67 -11.48
CA ASN A 70 7.58 2.02 -11.20
C ASN A 70 6.91 2.66 -12.42
N GLN A 71 7.56 3.64 -13.04
CA GLN A 71 7.04 4.28 -14.25
C GLN A 71 6.84 3.27 -15.40
N HIS A 72 7.73 2.29 -15.54
CA HIS A 72 7.59 1.24 -16.53
C HIS A 72 6.39 0.31 -16.23
N LEU A 73 6.22 -0.10 -14.97
CA LEU A 73 5.09 -0.93 -14.54
C LEU A 73 3.75 -0.22 -14.74
N ASP A 74 3.68 1.08 -14.46
CA ASP A 74 2.46 1.89 -14.68
C ASP A 74 2.09 1.95 -16.16
N LYS A 75 3.07 2.16 -17.05
CA LYS A 75 2.84 2.15 -18.50
C LYS A 75 2.36 0.78 -18.99
N LEU A 76 2.93 -0.31 -18.48
CA LEU A 76 2.49 -1.66 -18.82
C LEU A 76 1.06 -1.94 -18.32
N ALA A 77 0.72 -1.48 -17.11
CA ALA A 77 -0.63 -1.60 -16.56
C ALA A 77 -1.64 -0.83 -17.41
N TRP A 78 -1.30 0.39 -17.83
CA TRP A 78 -2.12 1.19 -18.73
C TRP A 78 -2.34 0.52 -20.09
N TYR A 79 -1.26 0.05 -20.73
CA TYR A 79 -1.33 -0.66 -22.00
C TYR A 79 -2.20 -1.93 -21.91
N ARG A 80 -2.07 -2.70 -20.83
CA ARG A 80 -2.91 -3.89 -20.60
C ARG A 80 -4.38 -3.52 -20.47
N ALA A 81 -4.70 -2.44 -19.75
CA ALA A 81 -6.07 -1.97 -19.62
C ALA A 81 -6.66 -1.52 -20.97
N ASP A 82 -5.87 -0.82 -21.79
CA ASP A 82 -6.26 -0.39 -23.14
C ASP A 82 -6.50 -1.59 -24.08
N CYS A 83 -5.60 -2.57 -24.11
CA CYS A 83 -5.79 -3.80 -24.90
C CYS A 83 -7.02 -4.61 -24.47
N LEU A 84 -7.30 -4.68 -23.16
CA LEU A 84 -8.50 -5.33 -22.64
C LEU A 84 -9.77 -4.59 -23.07
N ALA A 85 -9.76 -3.26 -23.02
CA ALA A 85 -10.89 -2.43 -23.46
C ALA A 85 -11.18 -2.57 -24.96
N LYS A 86 -10.15 -2.76 -25.78
CA LYS A 86 -10.27 -2.99 -27.24
C LYS A 86 -10.60 -4.42 -27.63
N GLY A 87 -10.62 -5.37 -26.67
CA GLY A 87 -10.83 -6.78 -26.95
C GLY A 87 -9.65 -7.47 -27.65
N GLU A 88 -8.47 -6.86 -27.63
CA GLU A 88 -7.27 -7.34 -28.35
C GLU A 88 -6.46 -8.39 -27.57
N CYS A 89 -6.77 -8.60 -26.29
CA CYS A 89 -6.04 -9.51 -25.41
C CYS A 89 -6.96 -10.56 -24.77
N GLN A 90 -6.86 -11.81 -25.25
CA GLN A 90 -7.58 -12.97 -24.72
C GLN A 90 -6.61 -14.00 -24.10
N TYR A 91 -5.78 -13.59 -23.15
CA TYR A 91 -5.11 -14.52 -22.22
C TYR A 91 -4.49 -13.72 -21.07
N VAL A 92 -5.21 -13.58 -19.95
CA VAL A 92 -4.63 -13.01 -18.73
C VAL A 92 -3.85 -14.12 -18.04
N SER A 93 -2.67 -14.44 -18.57
CA SER A 93 -1.75 -15.34 -17.90
C SER A 93 -1.34 -14.71 -16.56
N LEU A 94 -1.69 -15.39 -15.47
CA LEU A 94 -1.35 -15.14 -14.07
C LEU A 94 0.17 -15.15 -13.78
N ILE A 95 1.02 -14.65 -14.67
CA ILE A 95 2.49 -14.77 -14.53
C ILE A 95 3.16 -13.54 -13.91
N PHE A 96 2.46 -12.43 -13.64
CA PHE A 96 3.11 -11.24 -13.05
C PHE A 96 2.44 -10.67 -11.79
N VAL A 97 1.81 -11.51 -10.97
CA VAL A 97 1.53 -11.14 -9.55
C VAL A 97 2.76 -11.37 -8.65
N ASN A 98 3.78 -12.10 -9.14
CA ASN A 98 5.01 -12.41 -8.41
C ASN A 98 6.28 -11.98 -9.18
N LEU A 99 6.49 -10.68 -9.37
CA LEU A 99 7.82 -10.09 -9.63
C LEU A 99 7.92 -8.69 -9.04
#